data_AF-A0A7I7WMR4-F1
#
_entry.id   AF-A0A7I7WMR4-F1
#
_cell.length_a   1.000
_cell.length_b   1.000
_cell.length_c   1.000
_cell.angle_alpha   90.00
_cell.angle_beta   90.00
_cell.angle_gamma   90.00
#
_symmetry.space_group_name_H-M   'P 1'
#
loop_
_entity.id
_entity.type
_entity.pdbx_description
1 polymer ?
#
loop_
_entity_poly.entity_id
_entity_poly.type
_entity_poly.pdbx_seq_one_letter_code
_entity_poly.pdbx_strand_id
1 'polypeptide(L)' 'MTGDASTETTIANEFAFVTVDKIYTRNGERLEIASPRLGFRIQLDPLELESLSWQTKESLSRFLQDPYGPRD' A
#
# COMPACT_ATOMS: atom_id res chain seq x y z
N MET A 1 -26.87 2.76 -12.28
CA MET A 1 -25.81 2.30 -11.37
C MET A 1 -24.52 2.97 -11.84
N THR A 2 -24.28 4.18 -11.36
CA THR A 2 -23.08 4.97 -11.67
C THR A 2 -21.91 4.27 -10.99
N GLY A 3 -21.00 3.70 -11.78
CA GLY A 3 -19.76 3.15 -11.26
C GLY A 3 -18.99 4.26 -10.58
N ASP A 4 -18.74 4.08 -9.29
CA ASP A 4 -17.85 4.94 -8.53
C ASP A 4 -16.50 4.89 -9.23
N ALA A 5 -16.03 6.02 -9.76
CA ALA A 5 -14.77 6.07 -10.48
C ALA A 5 -13.66 5.74 -9.48
N SER A 6 -13.07 4.55 -9.58
CA SER A 6 -11.87 4.16 -8.82
C SER A 6 -10.80 5.20 -9.11
N THR A 7 -10.60 6.11 -8.15
CA THR A 7 -9.71 7.25 -8.31
C THR A 7 -8.32 6.76 -7.91
N GLU A 8 -7.63 6.14 -8.87
CA GLU A 8 -6.26 5.72 -8.69
C GLU A 8 -5.41 6.94 -8.31
N THR A 9 -4.81 6.89 -7.13
CA THR A 9 -3.93 7.93 -6.61
C THR A 9 -2.48 7.52 -6.81
N THR A 10 -1.69 8.35 -7.48
CA THR A 10 -0.26 8.09 -7.65
C THR A 10 0.54 8.85 -6.59
N ILE A 11 1.48 8.15 -5.96
CA ILE A 11 2.45 8.74 -5.02
C ILE A 11 3.86 8.44 -5.53
N ALA A 12 4.66 9.50 -5.71
CA ALA A 12 6.01 9.38 -6.26
C ALA A 12 7.00 10.35 -5.62
N ASN A 13 8.26 9.94 -5.53
CA ASN A 13 9.42 10.76 -5.16
C ASN A 13 10.68 10.27 -5.92
N GLU A 14 11.87 10.75 -5.56
CA GLU A 14 13.12 10.35 -6.22
C GLU A 14 13.52 8.87 -5.98
N PHE A 15 12.88 8.17 -5.05
CA PHE A 15 13.21 6.79 -4.67
C PHE A 15 12.12 5.78 -5.05
N ALA A 16 10.87 6.22 -5.18
CA ALA A 16 9.71 5.35 -5.29
C ALA A 16 8.62 5.92 -6.20
N PHE A 17 7.90 5.01 -6.85
CA PHE A 17 6.68 5.29 -7.60
C PHE A 17 5.68 4.19 -7.27
N VAL A 18 4.54 4.55 -6.69
CA VAL A 18 3.45 3.64 -6.36
C VAL A 18 2.11 4.19 -6.80
N THR A 19 1.20 3.27 -7.14
CA THR A 19 -0.23 3.57 -7.30
C THR A 19 -0.98 3.04 -6.10
N VAL A 20 -2.01 3.77 -5.71
CA VAL A 20 -2.89 3.47 -4.58
C VAL A 20 -4.32 3.51 -5.09
N ASP A 21 -5.01 2.37 -5.02
CA ASP A 21 -6.39 2.28 -5.49
C ASP A 21 -7.27 1.48 -4.52
N LYS A 22 -8.54 1.85 -4.46
CA LYS A 22 -9.53 1.09 -3.70
C LYS A 22 -10.10 0.00 -4.61
N ILE A 23 -9.91 -1.25 -4.21
CA ILE A 23 -10.41 -2.41 -4.94
C ILE A 23 -11.51 -3.12 -4.16
N TYR A 24 -12.41 -3.78 -4.90
CA TYR A 24 -13.45 -4.63 -4.33
C TYR A 24 -13.10 -6.10 -4.53
N THR A 25 -12.98 -6.83 -3.44
CA THR A 25 -12.73 -8.28 -3.44
C THR A 25 -13.98 -9.03 -3.00
N ARG A 26 -13.96 -10.36 -3.08
CA ARG A 26 -15.03 -11.21 -2.51
C ARG A 26 -15.15 -11.05 -0.98
N ASN A 27 -14.09 -10.60 -0.32
CA ASN A 27 -14.01 -10.45 1.14
C ASN A 27 -14.19 -8.98 1.59
N GLY A 28 -14.77 -8.14 0.72
CA GLY A 28 -14.98 -6.72 0.97
C GLY A 28 -13.93 -5.84 0.29
N GLU A 29 -13.91 -4.58 0.71
CA GLU A 29 -12.99 -3.58 0.18
C GLU A 29 -11.56 -3.76 0.69
N ARG A 30 -10.61 -3.39 -0.17
CA ARG A 30 -9.17 -3.35 0.13
C ARG A 30 -8.57 -2.09 -0.48
N LEU A 31 -7.50 -1.59 0.13
CA LEU A 31 -6.61 -0.61 -0.49
C LEU A 31 -5.45 -1.39 -1.11
N GLU A 32 -5.33 -1.34 -2.42
CA GLU A 32 -4.16 -1.87 -3.11
C GLU A 32 -3.09 -0.79 -3.21
N ILE A 33 -1.86 -1.13 -2.81
CA ILE A 33 -0.67 -0.34 -3.06
C ILE A 33 0.24 -1.18 -3.96
N ALA A 34 0.53 -0.68 -5.16
CA ALA A 34 1.36 -1.36 -6.14
C ALA A 34 2.56 -0.50 -6.51
N SER A 35 3.72 -1.13 -6.72
CA SER A 35 4.86 -0.52 -7.39
C SER A 35 4.99 -1.12 -8.80
N PRO A 36 4.43 -0.46 -9.83
CA PRO A 36 4.44 -1.00 -11.20
C PRO A 36 5.84 -1.30 -11.73
N ARG A 37 6.84 -0.54 -11.28
CA ARG A 37 8.24 -0.66 -11.72
C ARG A 37 8.97 -1.84 -11.09
N LEU A 38 8.63 -2.18 -9.85
CA LEU A 38 9.29 -3.24 -9.07
C LEU A 38 8.49 -4.54 -9.03
N GLY A 39 7.22 -4.52 -9.47
CA GLY A 39 6.33 -5.68 -9.44
C GLY A 39 5.82 -6.04 -8.03
N PHE A 40 6.14 -5.23 -7.01
CA PHE A 40 5.60 -5.41 -5.66
C PHE A 40 4.16 -4.91 -5.56
N ARG A 41 3.36 -5.61 -4.77
CA ARG A 41 1.96 -5.27 -4.49
C ARG A 41 1.57 -5.75 -3.11
N ILE A 42 0.79 -4.94 -2.41
CA ILE A 42 0.11 -5.32 -1.17
C ILE A 42 -1.35 -4.86 -1.22
N GLN A 43 -2.23 -5.63 -0.61
CA GLN A 43 -3.64 -5.28 -0.44
C GLN A 43 -3.94 -5.26 1.06
N LEU A 44 -4.39 -4.12 1.56
CA LEU A 44 -4.65 -3.90 2.97
C LEU A 44 -6.15 -3.77 3.21
N ASP A 45 -6.64 -4.46 4.23
CA ASP A 45 -7.99 -4.26 4.73
C ASP A 45 -8.08 -3.03 5.65
N PRO A 46 -9.30 -2.59 6.00
CA PRO A 46 -9.47 -1.41 6.85
C PRO A 46 -8.78 -1.52 8.23
N LEU A 47 -8.74 -2.70 8.84
CA LEU A 47 -8.12 -2.90 10.16
C LEU A 47 -6.60 -2.87 10.06
N GLU A 48 -6.03 -3.45 9.00
CA GLU A 48 -4.60 -3.38 8.71
C GLU A 48 -4.16 -1.92 8.47
N LEU A 49 -4.95 -1.14 7.72
CA LEU A 49 -4.69 0.29 7.50
C LEU A 49 -4.79 1.10 8.79
N GLU A 50 -5.82 0.86 9.61
CA GLU A 50 -5.96 1.51 10.91
C GLU A 50 -4.77 1.21 11.80
N SER A 51 -4.32 -0.05 11.83
CA SER A 51 -3.14 -0.48 12.58
C SER A 51 -1.87 0.25 12.13
N LEU A 52 -1.69 0.48 10.83
CA LEU A 52 -0.58 1.28 10.30
C LEU A 52 -0.67 2.76 10.70
N SER A 53 -1.89 3.31 10.77
CA SER A 53 -2.10 4.71 11.13
C SER A 53 -1.72 5.04 12.58
N TRP A 54 -1.68 4.03 13.45
CA TRP A 54 -1.26 4.16 14.86
C TRP A 54 0.25 4.04 15.05
N GLN A 55 1.01 3.65 14.02
CA GLN A 55 2.45 3.46 14.16
C GLN A 55 3.19 4.79 14.21
N THR A 56 4.24 4.84 15.03
CA THR A 56 5.13 5.99 15.05
C THR A 56 6.06 5.96 13.83
N LYS A 57 6.65 7.12 13.51
CA LYS A 57 7.64 7.24 12.44
C LYS A 57 8.84 6.31 12.66
N GLU A 58 9.26 6.14 13.91
CA GLU A 58 10.37 5.27 14.30
C GLU A 58 10.05 3.80 14.01
N SER A 59 8.83 3.35 14.33
CA SER A 59 8.38 1.98 14.03
C SER A 59 8.33 1.73 12.52
N LEU A 60 7.74 2.64 11.74
CA LEU A 60 7.69 2.53 10.28
C LEU A 60 9.09 2.52 9.66
N SER A 61 10.01 3.35 10.17
CA SER A 61 11.39 3.41 9.69
C SER A 61 12.12 2.08 9.91
N ARG A 62 11.79 1.33 10.98
CA ARG A 62 12.36 0.00 11.23
C ARG A 62 11.93 -1.02 10.18
N PHE A 63 10.69 -0.96 9.71
CA PHE A 63 10.19 -1.86 8.65
C PHE A 63 10.93 -1.69 7.32
N LEU A 64 11.50 -0.50 7.08
CA LEU A 64 12.23 -0.17 5.86
C LEU A 64 13.74 -0.41 5.95
N GLN A 65 14.24 -0.90 7.09
CA GLN A 65 15.69 -1.14 7.27
C GLN A 65 16.20 -2.26 6.36
N ASP A 66 15.37 -3.27 6.10
CA ASP A 66 15.65 -4.30 5.11
C ASP A 66 14.53 -4.32 4.05
N PRO A 67 14.59 -3.44 3.06
CA PRO A 67 13.49 -3.21 2.13
C PRO A 67 13.23 -4.41 1.19
N TYR A 68 14.12 -5.39 1.15
CA TYR A 68 13.99 -6.61 0.35
C TYR A 68 13.79 -7.89 1.18
N GLY A 69 13.66 -7.75 2.52
CA GLY A 69 13.58 -8.88 3.45
C GLY A 69 14.97 -9.44 3.81
N PRO A 70 15.05 -10.31 4.84
CA PRO A 70 16.31 -10.79 5.39
C PRO A 70 17.25 -11.32 4.31
N ARG A 71 18.50 -10.85 4.31
CA ARG A 71 19.57 -11.44 3.51
C ARG A 71 19.95 -12.79 4.13
N ASP A 72 19.89 -13.85 3.33
CA ASP A 72 20.39 -15.19 3.68
C ASP A 72 21.84 -15.17 4.20
#